data_AF-A0A934ZF22-F1
#
_entry.id   AF-A0A934ZF22-F1
#
_cell.length_a   1.000
_cell.length_b   1.000
_cell.length_c   1.000
_cell.angle_alpha   90.00
_cell.angle_beta   90.00
_cell.angle_gamma   90.00
#
_symmetry.space_group_name_H-M   'P 1'
#
loop_
_entity.id
_entity.type
_entity.pdbx_description
1 polymer ?
#
loop_
_entity_poly.entity_id
_entity_poly.type
_entity_poly.pdbx_seq_one_letter_code
_entity_poly.pdbx_strand_id
1 'polypeptide(L)'
;MRVAAALSIALTAVPLAAHADPVDPRVALLERDATHARIWYWGFTAAYSISAVGQTTLALALDDPGLRIDAAVVAATSFLAVGGMIISPIPNVWRAAADARRTGDVAAAITRAADAETRGRAWYNHLLVGVVAVASGLVLWVGYDRPVSAALSFGTSVVVGEANLLTMPTRAMRWRDRPAVTWQLAPSLNGVQLVGAW
;
A
#
# COMPACT_ATOMS: atom_id res chain seq x y z
N MET A 1 -8.85 -72.85 22.43
CA MET A 1 -7.65 -72.02 22.62
C MET A 1 -7.78 -70.75 21.81
N ARG A 2 -7.96 -69.59 22.45
CA ARG A 2 -7.89 -68.26 21.81
C ARG A 2 -7.06 -67.36 22.73
N VAL A 3 -5.88 -66.98 22.26
CA VAL A 3 -4.91 -66.15 23.00
C VAL A 3 -5.21 -64.69 22.71
N ALA A 4 -5.30 -63.89 23.77
CA ALA A 4 -5.54 -62.45 23.75
C ALA A 4 -4.30 -61.71 23.23
N ALA A 5 -4.48 -60.79 22.28
CA ALA A 5 -3.45 -59.86 21.84
C ALA A 5 -3.60 -58.55 22.63
N ALA A 6 -2.59 -58.24 23.44
CA ALA A 6 -2.48 -56.99 24.18
C ALA A 6 -2.06 -55.86 23.22
N LEU A 7 -2.82 -54.76 23.21
CA LEU A 7 -2.53 -53.56 22.45
C LEU A 7 -1.63 -52.64 23.29
N SER A 8 -0.34 -52.52 22.93
CA SER A 8 0.60 -51.61 23.56
C SER A 8 0.42 -50.19 22.97
N ILE A 9 0.05 -49.23 23.82
CA ILE A 9 0.03 -47.81 23.47
C ILE A 9 1.47 -47.31 23.50
N ALA A 10 2.04 -47.02 22.34
CA ALA A 10 3.29 -46.29 22.23
C ALA A 10 3.03 -44.81 22.52
N LEU A 11 3.50 -44.35 23.68
CA LEU A 11 3.51 -42.94 24.08
C LEU A 11 4.51 -42.20 23.18
N THR A 12 4.06 -41.61 22.08
CA THR A 12 4.90 -40.74 21.26
C THR A 12 5.15 -39.44 22.02
N ALA A 13 6.41 -39.19 22.36
CA ALA A 13 6.87 -37.92 22.88
C ALA A 13 6.43 -36.78 21.95
N VAL A 14 5.52 -35.94 22.43
CA VAL A 14 5.22 -34.65 21.80
C VAL A 14 6.51 -33.83 21.90
N PRO A 15 7.10 -33.37 20.79
CA PRO A 15 8.22 -32.45 20.89
C PRO A 15 7.70 -31.20 21.60
N LEU A 16 8.36 -30.86 22.72
CA LEU A 16 8.13 -29.64 23.46
C LEU A 16 8.41 -28.48 22.48
N ALA A 17 7.36 -27.96 21.84
CA ALA A 17 7.47 -26.77 21.03
C ALA A 17 8.05 -25.68 21.93
N ALA A 18 9.22 -25.17 21.55
CA ALA A 18 9.78 -23.97 22.16
C ALA A 18 8.68 -22.92 22.19
N HIS A 19 8.37 -22.41 23.38
CA HIS A 19 7.43 -21.32 23.57
C HIS A 19 8.05 -20.08 22.92
N ALA A 20 7.83 -19.89 21.62
CA ALA A 20 7.98 -18.59 21.01
C ALA A 20 6.96 -17.68 21.71
N ASP A 21 7.43 -16.59 22.30
CA ASP A 21 6.56 -15.55 22.84
C ASP A 21 5.43 -15.26 21.83
N PRO A 22 4.16 -15.15 22.26
CA PRO A 22 3.09 -14.83 21.34
C PRO A 22 3.42 -13.50 20.66
N VAL A 23 3.77 -13.54 19.37
CA VAL A 23 4.03 -12.34 18.58
C VAL A 23 2.77 -11.48 18.68
N ASP A 24 2.91 -10.27 19.25
CA ASP A 24 1.78 -9.34 19.37
C ASP A 24 1.10 -9.23 18.00
N PRO A 25 -0.20 -9.56 17.88
CA PRO A 25 -0.91 -9.58 16.60
C PRO A 25 -0.84 -8.23 15.88
N ARG A 26 -0.62 -7.13 16.60
CA ARG A 26 -0.40 -5.79 16.07
C ARG A 26 0.94 -5.67 15.32
N VAL A 27 1.99 -6.33 15.80
CA VAL A 27 3.28 -6.39 15.10
C VAL A 27 3.14 -7.18 13.81
N ALA A 28 2.45 -8.33 13.85
CA ALA A 28 2.17 -9.12 12.64
C ALA A 28 1.34 -8.33 11.61
N LEU A 29 0.42 -7.47 12.05
CA LEU A 29 -0.30 -6.54 11.17
C LEU A 29 0.66 -5.56 10.48
N LEU A 30 1.55 -4.92 11.23
CA LEU A 30 2.54 -3.98 10.70
C LEU A 30 3.49 -4.66 9.71
N GLU A 31 3.87 -5.93 9.93
CA GLU A 31 4.72 -6.67 9.01
C GLU A 31 4.04 -6.96 7.67
N ARG A 32 2.77 -7.36 7.71
CA ARG A 32 1.96 -7.57 6.49
C ARG A 32 1.80 -6.27 5.72
N ASP A 33 1.56 -5.17 6.42
CA ASP A 33 1.45 -3.85 5.80
C ASP A 33 2.77 -3.38 5.21
N ALA A 34 3.88 -3.61 5.93
CA ALA A 34 5.22 -3.29 5.45
C ALA A 34 5.59 -4.06 4.18
N THR A 35 5.19 -5.33 4.09
CA THR A 35 5.41 -6.15 2.90
C THR A 35 4.61 -5.60 1.73
N HIS A 36 3.34 -5.30 1.92
CA HIS A 36 2.49 -4.71 0.89
C HIS A 36 3.03 -3.34 0.43
N ALA A 37 3.39 -2.47 1.36
CA ALA A 37 3.98 -1.16 1.09
C ALA A 37 5.27 -1.27 0.26
N ARG A 38 6.14 -2.25 0.53
CA ARG A 38 7.38 -2.48 -0.25
C ARG A 38 7.09 -2.89 -1.67
N ILE A 39 6.21 -3.86 -1.86
CA ILE A 39 5.84 -4.36 -3.19
C ILE A 39 5.18 -3.25 -3.99
N TRP A 40 4.23 -2.54 -3.39
CA TRP A 40 3.53 -1.42 -4.02
C TRP A 40 4.51 -0.31 -4.42
N TYR A 41 5.34 0.16 -3.49
CA TYR A 41 6.26 1.27 -3.73
C TYR A 41 7.27 0.93 -4.82
N TRP A 42 7.95 -0.22 -4.73
CA TRP A 42 8.95 -0.59 -5.71
C TRP A 42 8.32 -1.00 -7.05
N GLY A 43 7.15 -1.62 -7.04
CA GLY A 43 6.41 -1.95 -8.25
C GLY A 43 6.08 -0.73 -9.08
N PHE A 44 5.46 0.29 -8.47
CA PHE A 44 5.14 1.54 -9.16
C PHE A 44 6.38 2.36 -9.50
N THR A 45 7.36 2.46 -8.59
CA THR A 45 8.61 3.18 -8.86
C THR A 45 9.33 2.57 -10.07
N ALA A 46 9.42 1.23 -10.14
CA ALA A 46 10.04 0.55 -11.26
C ALA A 46 9.25 0.75 -12.56
N ALA A 47 7.92 0.59 -12.53
CA ALA A 47 7.07 0.82 -13.69
C ALA A 47 7.22 2.24 -14.25
N TYR A 48 7.16 3.26 -13.38
CA TYR A 48 7.36 4.65 -13.79
C TYR A 48 8.78 4.93 -14.26
N SER A 49 9.80 4.35 -13.63
CA SER A 49 11.20 4.55 -14.04
C SER A 49 11.48 3.93 -15.41
N ILE A 50 11.00 2.71 -15.66
CA ILE A 50 11.09 2.04 -16.96
C ILE A 50 10.36 2.86 -18.02
N SER A 51 9.15 3.34 -17.71
CA SER A 51 8.39 4.22 -18.60
C SER A 51 9.17 5.50 -18.91
N ALA A 52 9.68 6.19 -17.90
CA ALA A 52 10.43 7.44 -18.07
C ALA A 52 11.65 7.25 -18.98
N VAL A 53 12.51 6.28 -18.68
CA VAL A 53 13.73 6.01 -19.46
C VAL A 53 13.39 5.51 -20.87
N GLY A 54 12.43 4.58 -20.98
CA GLY A 54 12.00 4.02 -22.26
C GLY A 54 11.43 5.10 -23.19
N GLN A 55 10.56 5.96 -22.66
CA GLN A 55 9.93 7.02 -23.43
C GLN A 55 10.90 8.17 -23.76
N THR A 56 11.85 8.51 -22.88
CA THR A 56 12.95 9.40 -23.23
C THR A 56 13.79 8.84 -24.37
N THR A 57 14.10 7.54 -24.34
CA THR A 57 14.85 6.88 -25.42
C THR A 57 14.09 6.96 -26.74
N LEU A 58 12.78 6.68 -26.72
CA LEU A 58 11.92 6.80 -27.91
C LEU A 58 11.84 8.25 -28.43
N ALA A 59 11.70 9.24 -27.56
CA ALA A 59 11.64 10.65 -27.94
C ALA A 59 12.92 11.13 -28.65
N LEU A 60 14.07 10.54 -28.30
CA LEU A 60 15.38 10.86 -28.90
C LEU A 60 15.67 10.05 -30.17
N ALA A 61 15.17 8.81 -30.26
CA ALA A 61 15.53 7.87 -31.32
C ALA A 61 14.55 7.85 -32.51
N LEU A 62 13.29 8.23 -32.31
CA LEU A 62 12.29 8.23 -33.37
C LEU A 62 12.52 9.40 -34.34
N ASP A 63 12.28 9.15 -35.63
CA ASP A 63 12.34 10.20 -36.66
C ASP A 63 11.03 10.96 -36.82
N ASP A 64 9.88 10.28 -36.62
CA ASP A 64 8.55 10.89 -36.74
C ASP A 64 8.35 11.96 -35.64
N PRO A 65 8.19 13.24 -36.01
CA PRO A 65 8.07 14.33 -35.03
C PRO A 65 6.89 14.12 -34.06
N GLY A 66 5.79 13.56 -34.56
CA GLY A 66 4.58 13.31 -33.79
C GLY A 66 4.78 12.27 -32.70
N LEU A 67 5.35 11.12 -33.04
CA LEU A 67 5.64 10.05 -32.10
C LEU A 67 6.72 10.47 -31.09
N ARG A 68 7.68 11.32 -31.49
CA ARG A 68 8.66 11.90 -30.56
C ARG A 68 7.98 12.77 -29.51
N ILE A 69 7.02 13.60 -29.91
CA ILE A 69 6.25 14.44 -28.98
C ILE A 69 5.42 13.58 -28.04
N ASP A 70 4.72 12.56 -28.55
CA ASP A 70 3.95 11.63 -27.71
C ASP A 70 4.85 10.97 -26.66
N ALA A 71 6.00 10.46 -27.07
CA ALA A 71 6.99 9.86 -26.18
C ALA A 71 7.53 10.88 -25.16
N ALA A 72 7.82 12.11 -25.58
CA ALA A 72 8.31 13.16 -24.69
C ALA A 72 7.29 13.52 -23.60
N VAL A 73 6.01 13.62 -23.95
CA VAL A 73 4.93 13.91 -22.98
C VAL A 73 4.79 12.75 -21.98
N VAL A 74 4.80 11.50 -22.44
CA VAL A 74 4.74 10.33 -21.53
C VAL A 74 5.99 10.23 -20.66
N ALA A 75 7.17 10.55 -21.19
CA ALA A 75 8.40 10.60 -20.40
C ALA A 75 8.28 11.64 -19.28
N ALA A 76 7.83 12.85 -19.59
CA ALA A 76 7.66 13.93 -18.62
C ALA A 76 6.67 13.55 -17.50
N THR A 77 5.50 12.99 -17.83
CA THR A 77 4.53 12.56 -16.81
C THR A 77 5.04 11.38 -15.98
N SER A 78 5.81 10.47 -16.58
CA SER A 78 6.45 9.36 -15.87
C SER A 78 7.51 9.84 -14.87
N PHE A 79 8.32 10.85 -15.23
CA PHE A 79 9.26 11.48 -14.30
C PHE A 79 8.55 12.17 -13.13
N LEU A 80 7.43 12.86 -13.38
CA LEU A 80 6.61 13.44 -12.31
C LEU A 80 6.11 12.35 -11.36
N ALA A 81 5.68 11.21 -11.89
CA ALA A 81 5.26 10.08 -11.07
C ALA A 81 6.41 9.51 -10.22
N VAL A 82 7.61 9.33 -10.78
CA VAL A 82 8.81 8.94 -10.01
C VAL A 82 9.11 9.97 -8.92
N GLY A 83 9.05 11.27 -9.23
CA GLY A 83 9.22 12.34 -8.26
C GLY A 83 8.20 12.24 -7.12
N GLY A 84 6.94 11.97 -7.45
CA GLY A 84 5.87 11.71 -6.48
C GLY A 84 6.15 10.50 -5.59
N MET A 85 6.73 9.42 -6.15
CA MET A 85 7.15 8.26 -5.36
C MET A 85 8.25 8.63 -4.36
N ILE A 86 9.26 9.42 -4.76
CA ILE A 86 10.39 9.82 -3.89
C ILE A 86 9.92 10.58 -2.65
N ILE A 87 8.95 11.49 -2.81
CA ILE A 87 8.42 12.30 -1.71
C ILE A 87 7.25 11.63 -0.97
N SER A 88 6.86 10.43 -1.40
CA SER A 88 5.73 9.69 -0.83
C SER A 88 5.94 9.40 0.66
N PRO A 89 4.88 9.45 1.49
CA PRO A 89 4.97 9.06 2.90
C PRO A 89 5.06 7.54 3.11
N ILE A 90 4.84 6.72 2.08
CA ILE A 90 4.71 5.25 2.17
C ILE A 90 5.95 4.54 2.74
N PRO A 91 7.20 4.99 2.55
CA PRO A 91 8.35 4.41 3.25
C PRO A 91 8.23 4.42 4.78
N ASN A 92 7.39 5.27 5.37
CA ASN A 92 7.11 5.24 6.80
C ASN A 92 6.24 4.04 7.21
N VAL A 93 5.37 3.54 6.32
CA VAL A 93 4.53 2.35 6.55
C VAL A 93 5.42 1.12 6.69
N TRP A 94 6.38 0.90 5.78
CA TRP A 94 7.23 -0.28 5.87
C TRP A 94 8.26 -0.24 7.00
N ARG A 95 8.52 0.94 7.58
CA ARG A 95 9.44 1.12 8.71
C ARG A 95 8.76 0.81 10.04
N ALA A 96 7.43 0.87 10.08
CA ALA A 96 6.65 0.79 11.31
C ALA A 96 6.86 -0.50 12.10
N ALA A 97 6.94 -1.67 11.45
CA ALA A 97 7.18 -2.94 12.15
C ALA A 97 8.56 -2.98 12.83
N ALA A 98 9.59 -2.48 12.15
CA ALA A 98 10.94 -2.40 12.70
C ALA A 98 11.01 -1.39 13.84
N ASP A 99 10.34 -0.25 13.70
CA ASP A 99 10.22 0.76 14.75
C ASP A 99 9.50 0.22 15.98
N ALA A 100 8.38 -0.49 15.81
CA ALA A 100 7.64 -1.10 16.91
C ALA A 100 8.51 -2.07 17.73
N ARG A 101 9.31 -2.91 17.05
CA ARG A 101 10.27 -3.81 17.71
C ARG A 101 11.38 -3.06 18.43
N ARG A 102 11.87 -1.97 17.84
CA ARG A 102 12.99 -1.18 18.40
C ARG A 102 12.57 -0.38 19.63
N THR A 103 11.38 0.21 19.62
CA THR A 103 10.91 1.09 20.70
C THR A 103 10.04 0.38 21.74
N GLY A 104 9.48 -0.79 21.40
CA GLY A 104 8.43 -1.44 22.20
C GLY A 104 7.07 -0.75 22.11
N ASP A 105 6.98 0.40 21.44
CA ASP A 105 5.76 1.19 21.33
C ASP A 105 5.03 0.88 20.02
N VAL A 106 4.27 -0.21 20.05
CA VAL A 106 3.48 -0.69 18.91
C VAL A 106 2.35 0.29 18.56
N ALA A 107 1.79 0.98 19.56
CA ALA A 107 0.69 1.92 19.34
C ALA A 107 1.17 3.14 18.54
N ALA A 108 2.28 3.76 18.93
CA ALA A 108 2.86 4.87 18.18
C ALA A 108 3.33 4.46 16.78
N ALA A 109 3.81 3.22 16.61
CA ALA A 109 4.16 2.71 15.28
C ALA A 109 2.94 2.56 14.36
N ILE A 110 1.81 2.05 14.88
CA ILE A 110 0.54 1.98 14.14
C ILE A 110 0.06 3.38 13.75
N THR A 111 0.05 4.33 14.69
CA THR A 111 -0.41 5.70 14.40
C THR A 111 0.41 6.34 13.28
N ARG A 112 1.75 6.22 13.32
CA ARG A 112 2.62 6.77 12.27
C ARG A 112 2.40 6.10 10.91
N ALA A 113 2.20 4.78 10.87
CA ALA A 113 1.86 4.07 9.64
C ALA A 113 0.50 4.53 9.09
N ALA A 114 -0.51 4.60 9.95
CA ALA A 114 -1.85 5.06 9.60
C ALA A 114 -1.84 6.49 9.05
N ASP A 115 -1.07 7.41 9.64
CA ASP A 115 -0.93 8.79 9.15
C ASP A 115 -0.25 8.85 7.78
N ALA A 116 0.75 8.00 7.55
CA ALA A 116 1.39 7.89 6.24
C ALA A 116 0.42 7.39 5.17
N GLU A 117 -0.40 6.38 5.49
CA GLU A 117 -1.47 5.89 4.61
C GLU A 117 -2.56 6.94 4.41
N THR A 118 -3.01 7.63 5.44
CA THR A 118 -4.03 8.70 5.31
C THR A 118 -3.53 9.83 4.40
N ARG A 119 -2.28 10.27 4.56
CA ARG A 119 -1.69 11.28 3.68
C ARG A 119 -1.52 10.80 2.24
N GLY A 120 -1.08 9.55 2.04
CA GLY A 120 -0.94 8.98 0.70
C GLY A 120 -2.28 8.89 -0.05
N ARG A 121 -3.39 8.70 0.68
CA ARG A 121 -4.74 8.58 0.13
C ARG A 121 -5.59 9.85 0.21
N ALA A 122 -4.98 10.97 0.55
CA ALA A 122 -5.71 12.20 0.65
C ALA A 122 -6.31 12.62 -0.70
N TRP A 123 -7.48 13.24 -0.65
CA TRP A 123 -8.23 13.67 -1.84
C TRP A 123 -7.40 14.56 -2.79
N TYR A 124 -6.45 15.33 -2.27
CA TYR A 124 -5.59 16.19 -3.08
C TYR A 124 -4.63 15.40 -3.98
N ASN A 125 -4.31 14.14 -3.66
CA ASN A 125 -3.50 13.30 -4.54
C ASN A 125 -4.31 12.84 -5.75
N HIS A 126 -5.60 12.54 -5.58
CA HIS A 126 -6.52 12.25 -6.70
C HIS A 126 -6.70 13.49 -7.60
N LEU A 127 -6.82 14.68 -6.99
CA LEU A 127 -6.83 15.93 -7.73
C LEU A 127 -5.55 16.09 -8.56
N LEU A 128 -4.38 15.80 -7.98
CA LEU A 128 -3.10 15.92 -8.67
C LEU A 128 -2.99 14.95 -9.87
N VAL A 129 -3.50 13.72 -9.74
CA VAL A 129 -3.64 12.78 -10.87
C VAL A 129 -4.47 13.41 -11.98
N GLY A 130 -5.63 13.99 -11.64
CA GLY A 130 -6.49 14.69 -12.59
C GLY A 130 -5.79 15.87 -13.28
N VAL A 131 -5.05 16.68 -12.52
CA VAL A 131 -4.30 17.83 -13.06
C VAL A 131 -3.24 17.38 -14.06
N VAL A 132 -2.44 16.36 -13.73
CA VAL A 132 -1.42 15.83 -14.65
C VAL A 132 -2.05 15.23 -15.90
N ALA A 133 -3.14 14.47 -15.74
CA ALA A 133 -3.86 13.88 -16.86
C ALA A 133 -4.40 14.95 -17.83
N VAL A 134 -5.09 15.96 -17.30
CA VAL A 134 -5.63 17.08 -18.09
C VAL A 134 -4.50 17.87 -18.75
N ALA A 135 -3.45 18.21 -18.00
CA ALA A 135 -2.32 18.96 -18.55
C ALA A 135 -1.63 18.22 -19.70
N SER A 136 -1.37 16.92 -19.55
CA SER A 136 -0.77 16.11 -20.63
C SER A 136 -1.66 16.04 -21.87
N GLY A 137 -2.97 15.87 -21.68
CA GLY A 137 -3.94 15.87 -22.78
C GLY A 137 -4.01 17.23 -23.49
N LEU A 138 -4.03 18.33 -22.75
CA LEU A 138 -4.05 19.68 -23.31
C LEU A 138 -2.78 20.01 -24.10
N VAL A 139 -1.61 19.60 -23.62
CA VAL A 139 -0.35 19.78 -24.36
C VAL A 139 -0.43 19.09 -25.71
N LEU A 140 -0.90 17.84 -25.76
CA LEU A 140 -1.00 17.08 -27.02
C LEU A 140 -2.11 17.62 -27.93
N TRP A 141 -3.28 17.93 -27.39
CA TRP A 141 -4.42 18.37 -28.19
C TRP A 141 -4.22 19.80 -28.71
N VAL A 142 -3.98 20.76 -27.81
CA VAL A 142 -3.93 22.18 -28.17
C VAL A 142 -2.54 22.57 -28.66
N GLY A 143 -1.48 22.03 -28.04
CA GLY A 143 -0.10 22.39 -28.39
C GLY A 143 0.41 21.74 -29.67
N TYR A 144 -0.10 20.55 -30.02
CA TYR A 144 0.45 19.75 -31.11
C TYR A 144 -0.59 19.17 -32.09
N ASP A 145 -1.88 19.52 -31.94
CA ASP A 145 -2.98 19.03 -32.79
C ASP A 145 -3.07 17.49 -32.84
N ARG A 146 -2.89 16.82 -31.69
CA ARG A 146 -2.92 15.36 -31.56
C ARG A 146 -4.07 14.89 -30.66
N PRO A 147 -5.34 15.00 -31.10
CA PRO A 147 -6.50 14.71 -30.25
C PRO A 147 -6.60 13.24 -29.81
N VAL A 148 -6.19 12.28 -30.67
CA VAL A 148 -6.19 10.86 -30.31
C VAL A 148 -5.12 10.56 -29.25
N SER A 149 -3.89 11.03 -29.46
CA SER A 149 -2.81 10.88 -28.46
C SER A 149 -3.16 11.58 -27.15
N ALA A 150 -3.82 12.75 -27.22
CA ALA A 150 -4.32 13.45 -26.04
C ALA A 150 -5.32 12.61 -25.23
N ALA A 151 -6.30 12.00 -25.89
CA ALA A 151 -7.28 11.14 -25.24
C ALA A 151 -6.62 9.89 -24.60
N LEU A 152 -5.65 9.28 -25.28
CA LEU A 152 -4.90 8.14 -24.76
C LEU A 152 -4.01 8.54 -23.57
N SER A 153 -3.33 9.69 -23.64
CA SER A 153 -2.51 10.21 -22.55
C SER A 153 -3.35 10.53 -21.32
N PHE A 154 -4.48 11.22 -21.51
CA PHE A 154 -5.43 11.50 -20.43
C PHE A 154 -5.94 10.22 -19.78
N GLY A 155 -6.47 9.29 -20.59
CA GLY A 155 -7.05 8.05 -20.09
C GLY A 155 -6.02 7.18 -19.36
N THR A 156 -4.82 7.03 -19.92
CA THR A 156 -3.74 6.26 -19.30
C THR A 156 -3.28 6.89 -18.00
N SER A 157 -3.15 8.22 -17.95
CA SER A 157 -2.74 8.95 -16.75
C SER A 157 -3.76 8.79 -15.62
N VAL A 158 -5.06 8.88 -15.93
CA VAL A 158 -6.12 8.64 -14.94
C VAL A 158 -6.09 7.19 -14.46
N VAL A 159 -6.07 6.21 -15.37
CA VAL A 159 -6.12 4.79 -15.00
C VAL A 159 -4.91 4.40 -14.15
N VAL A 160 -3.70 4.76 -14.57
CA VAL A 160 -2.47 4.39 -13.86
C VAL A 160 -2.34 5.16 -12.54
N GLY A 161 -2.64 6.47 -12.55
CA GLY A 161 -2.58 7.30 -11.34
C GLY A 161 -3.60 6.89 -10.28
N GLU A 162 -4.83 6.58 -10.68
CA GLU A 162 -5.85 6.06 -9.76
C GLU A 162 -5.52 4.63 -9.32
N ALA A 163 -5.01 3.77 -10.20
CA ALA A 163 -4.54 2.44 -9.80
C ALA A 163 -3.43 2.53 -8.75
N ASN A 164 -2.50 3.49 -8.88
CA ASN A 164 -1.48 3.76 -7.87
C ASN A 164 -2.13 4.10 -6.51
N LEU A 165 -3.02 5.10 -6.46
CA LEU A 165 -3.65 5.55 -5.21
C LEU A 165 -4.62 4.54 -4.59
N LEU A 166 -5.36 3.79 -5.40
CA LEU A 166 -6.39 2.86 -4.93
C LEU A 166 -5.80 1.55 -4.42
N THR A 167 -4.64 1.13 -4.92
CA THR A 167 -3.98 -0.12 -4.52
C THR A 167 -2.99 0.03 -3.38
N MET A 168 -2.74 1.25 -2.90
CA MET A 168 -1.78 1.52 -1.85
C MET A 168 -2.14 0.84 -0.52
N PRO A 169 -1.17 0.60 0.39
CA PRO A 169 -1.44 -0.02 1.69
C PRO A 169 -2.43 0.81 2.53
N THR A 170 -3.26 0.10 3.30
CA THR A 170 -4.33 0.70 4.13
C THR A 170 -4.54 -0.03 5.45
N ARG A 171 -3.68 -0.98 5.85
CA ARG A 171 -4.02 -1.86 6.98
C ARG A 171 -3.90 -1.11 8.30
N ALA A 172 -2.89 -0.27 8.47
CA ALA A 172 -2.70 0.55 9.67
C ALA A 172 -3.82 1.59 9.84
N MET A 173 -4.19 2.29 8.77
CA MET A 173 -5.31 3.24 8.75
C MET A 173 -6.62 2.54 9.09
N ARG A 174 -6.93 1.42 8.41
CA ARG A 174 -8.12 0.62 8.73
C ARG A 174 -8.08 0.02 10.13
N TRP A 175 -6.90 -0.18 10.73
CA TRP A 175 -6.80 -0.64 12.11
C TRP A 175 -7.12 0.50 13.08
N ARG A 176 -6.53 1.67 12.87
CA ARG A 176 -6.77 2.87 13.69
C ARG A 176 -8.24 3.29 13.66
N ASP A 177 -8.86 3.23 12.49
CA ASP A 177 -10.24 3.70 12.27
C ASP A 177 -11.28 2.62 12.59
N ARG A 178 -10.87 1.45 13.11
CA ARG A 178 -11.83 0.42 13.54
C ARG A 178 -12.59 0.93 14.78
N PRO A 179 -13.93 0.80 14.79
CA PRO A 179 -14.68 0.99 16.01
C PRO A 179 -14.19 -0.03 17.05
N ALA A 180 -13.70 0.47 18.18
CA ALA A 180 -13.23 -0.37 19.28
C ALA A 180 -14.37 -0.56 20.26
N VAL A 181 -14.95 -1.77 20.29
CA VAL A 181 -15.93 -2.12 21.31
C VAL A 181 -15.17 -2.33 22.61
N THR A 182 -15.34 -1.42 23.56
CA THR A 182 -14.84 -1.63 24.92
C THR A 182 -15.91 -2.30 25.75
N TRP A 183 -15.61 -3.52 26.19
CA TRP A 183 -16.44 -4.23 27.14
C TRP A 183 -16.00 -3.85 28.55
N GLN A 184 -16.92 -3.31 29.33
CA GLN A 184 -16.70 -2.99 30.74
C GLN A 184 -17.64 -3.84 31.59
N LEU A 185 -17.13 -4.34 32.70
CA LEU A 185 -17.96 -4.98 33.72
C LEU A 185 -18.49 -3.88 34.63
N ALA A 186 -19.80 -3.69 34.64
CA ALA A 186 -20.48 -2.73 35.49
C ALA A 186 -21.30 -3.46 36.57
N PRO A 187 -21.25 -3.03 37.84
CA PRO A 187 -22.15 -3.56 38.86
C PRO A 187 -23.61 -3.22 38.51
N SER A 188 -24.51 -4.17 38.75
CA SER A 188 -25.96 -4.04 38.54
C SER A 188 -26.74 -4.59 39.73
N LEU A 189 -28.04 -4.28 39.82
CA LEU A 189 -28.92 -4.74 40.90
C LEU A 189 -29.00 -6.27 41.02
N ASN A 190 -28.66 -7.00 39.94
CA ASN A 190 -28.66 -8.47 39.88
C ASN A 190 -27.25 -9.07 39.74
N GLY A 191 -26.19 -8.33 40.08
CA GLY A 191 -24.80 -8.82 40.05
C GLY A 191 -23.88 -7.98 39.17
N VAL A 192 -23.19 -8.62 38.22
CA VAL A 192 -22.27 -7.95 37.29
C VAL A 192 -22.85 -8.04 35.88
N GLN A 193 -22.95 -6.90 35.20
CA GLN A 193 -23.39 -6.82 33.81
C GLN A 193 -22.21 -6.50 32.89
N LEU A 194 -22.16 -7.18 31.74
CA LEU A 194 -21.26 -6.81 30.65
C LEU A 194 -21.90 -5.66 29.85
N VAL A 195 -21.25 -4.51 29.84
CA VAL A 195 -21.70 -3.32 29.10
C VAL A 195 -20.72 -3.08 27.97
N GLY A 196 -21.22 -3.02 26.74
CA GLY A 196 -20.45 -2.60 25.57
C GLY A 196 -20.59 -1.10 25.38
N ALA A 197 -19.48 -0.38 25.35
CA ALA A 197 -19.40 0.99 24.85
C ALA A 197 -18.83 0.96 23.43
N TRP A 198 -19.56 1.60 22.51
CA TRP A 198 -19.26 1.70 21.08
C TRP A 198 -18.63 3.04 20.76
#